data_AF-A0A2A6CM29-F1
#
_entry.id   AF-A0A2A6CM29-F1
#
_cell.length_a   1.000
_cell.length_b   1.000
_cell.length_c   1.000
_cell.angle_alpha   90.00
_cell.angle_beta   90.00
_cell.angle_gamma   90.00
#
_symmetry.space_group_name_H-M   'P 1'
#
loop_
_entity.id
_entity.type
_entity.pdbx_description
1 polymer ?
#
loop_
_entity_poly.entity_id
_entity_poly.type
_entity_poly.pdbx_seq_one_letter_code
_entity_poly.pdbx_strand_id
1 'polypeptide(L)'
;MPPKPISSPTLSSPDAAAKIIKLLETLHIKLDSKPQCECNQLRQELMELKKMLGKSAEQPPPPLDTYSAVKMAINDAAAYSEKAKSRKREEKWVGRPEESTPELTLASDQKAIEELCAELNDGSLSQALTDGKIRYHRHPEVKADRKKRIL
;
A
#
# COMPACT_ATOMS: atom_id res chain seq x y z
N MET A 1 -28.65 -67.96 18.86
CA MET A 1 -29.11 -67.80 17.46
C MET A 1 -28.08 -66.96 16.72
N PRO A 2 -27.52 -67.39 15.58
CA PRO A 2 -26.66 -66.53 14.76
C PRO A 2 -27.53 -65.58 13.90
N PRO A 3 -27.08 -64.35 13.61
CA PRO A 3 -27.82 -63.45 12.73
C PRO A 3 -27.65 -63.86 11.25
N LYS A 4 -28.73 -63.71 10.48
CA LYS A 4 -28.80 -64.01 9.04
C LYS A 4 -27.86 -63.09 8.23
N PRO A 5 -27.25 -63.58 7.13
CA PRO A 5 -26.52 -62.73 6.20
C PRO A 5 -27.49 -61.80 5.46
N ILE A 6 -27.13 -60.52 5.37
CA ILE A 6 -27.80 -59.52 4.55
C ILE A 6 -27.38 -59.78 3.10
N SER A 7 -28.35 -60.09 2.24
CA SER A 7 -28.14 -60.30 0.80
C SER A 7 -27.68 -59.01 0.13
N SER A 8 -26.52 -59.08 -0.53
CA SER A 8 -26.03 -58.05 -1.46
C SER A 8 -26.97 -57.92 -2.67
N PRO A 9 -27.21 -56.71 -3.21
CA PRO A 9 -28.04 -56.55 -4.39
C PRO A 9 -27.34 -57.12 -5.62
N THR A 10 -27.95 -58.15 -6.21
CA THR A 10 -27.51 -58.75 -7.48
C THR A 10 -27.71 -57.75 -8.62
N LEU A 11 -26.61 -57.35 -9.28
CA LEU A 11 -26.62 -56.54 -10.50
C LEU A 11 -27.13 -57.39 -11.68
N SER A 12 -28.44 -57.42 -11.91
CA SER A 12 -29.07 -58.25 -12.96
C SER A 12 -29.69 -57.43 -14.09
N SER A 13 -29.02 -56.39 -14.59
CA SER A 13 -29.42 -55.73 -15.85
C SER A 13 -28.23 -55.09 -16.57
N PRO A 14 -27.97 -55.42 -17.86
CA PRO A 14 -26.93 -54.78 -18.68
C PRO A 14 -27.09 -53.26 -18.77
N ASP A 15 -28.34 -52.78 -18.72
CA ASP A 15 -28.67 -51.36 -18.79
C ASP A 15 -28.31 -50.61 -17.49
N ALA A 16 -28.35 -51.30 -16.34
CA ALA A 16 -27.86 -50.75 -15.08
C ALA A 16 -26.33 -50.64 -15.06
N ALA A 17 -25.63 -51.65 -15.57
CA ALA A 17 -24.17 -51.61 -15.72
C ALA A 17 -23.73 -50.47 -16.66
N ALA A 18 -24.40 -50.29 -17.79
CA ALA A 18 -24.10 -49.20 -18.73
C ALA A 18 -24.31 -47.80 -18.11
N LYS A 19 -25.35 -47.63 -17.30
CA LYS A 19 -25.61 -46.37 -16.57
C LYS A 19 -24.53 -46.09 -15.52
N ILE A 20 -24.08 -47.11 -14.79
CA ILE A 20 -23.01 -46.99 -13.80
C ILE A 20 -21.69 -46.60 -14.49
N ILE A 21 -21.36 -47.23 -15.62
CA ILE A 21 -20.16 -46.92 -16.39
C ILE A 21 -20.18 -45.46 -16.86
N LYS A 22 -21.28 -44.99 -17.45
CA LYS A 22 -21.42 -43.58 -17.86
C LYS A 22 -21.30 -42.60 -16.68
N LEU A 23 -21.80 -42.98 -15.51
CA LEU A 23 -21.72 -42.15 -14.32
C LEU A 23 -20.27 -42.04 -13.83
N LEU A 24 -19.52 -43.15 -13.85
CA LEU A 24 -18.09 -43.19 -13.50
C LEU A 24 -17.25 -42.38 -14.49
N GLU A 25 -17.50 -42.50 -15.79
CA GLU A 25 -16.84 -41.69 -16.83
C GLU A 25 -17.11 -40.19 -16.64
N THR A 26 -18.37 -39.82 -16.36
CA THR A 26 -18.74 -38.42 -16.10
C THR A 26 -18.07 -37.88 -14.83
N LEU A 27 -17.97 -38.69 -13.79
CA LEU A 27 -17.28 -38.31 -12.55
C LEU A 27 -15.77 -38.20 -12.75
N HIS A 28 -15.18 -39.06 -13.58
CA HIS A 28 -13.76 -39.02 -13.92
C HIS A 28 -13.42 -37.72 -14.67
N ILE A 29 -14.21 -37.36 -15.68
CA ILE A 29 -14.05 -36.10 -16.43
C ILE A 29 -14.24 -34.88 -15.50
N LYS A 30 -15.21 -34.93 -14.58
CA LYS A 30 -15.41 -33.86 -13.58
C LYS A 30 -14.26 -33.74 -12.57
N LEU A 31 -13.60 -34.85 -12.25
CA LEU A 31 -12.42 -34.88 -11.39
C LEU A 31 -11.17 -34.37 -12.12
N ASP A 32 -10.97 -34.73 -13.38
CA ASP A 32 -9.85 -34.25 -14.21
C ASP A 32 -10.00 -32.78 -14.63
N SER A 33 -11.23 -32.31 -14.85
CA SER A 33 -11.51 -30.88 -15.10
C SER A 33 -11.39 -30.01 -13.85
N LYS A 34 -11.28 -30.62 -12.67
CA LYS A 34 -10.98 -29.92 -11.43
C LYS A 34 -9.46 -29.70 -11.41
N PRO A 35 -8.96 -28.46 -11.27
CA PRO A 35 -7.53 -28.22 -11.22
C PRO A 35 -6.93 -29.11 -10.13
N GLN A 36 -5.95 -29.95 -10.49
CA GLN A 36 -5.19 -30.75 -9.53
C GLN A 36 -4.82 -29.84 -8.37
N CYS A 37 -5.25 -30.25 -7.17
CA CYS A 37 -5.63 -29.32 -6.13
C CYS A 37 -4.55 -28.26 -5.86
N GLU A 38 -4.96 -26.99 -5.87
CA GLU A 38 -4.17 -25.88 -5.33
C GLU A 38 -3.60 -26.23 -3.94
N CYS A 39 -4.27 -27.10 -3.19
CA CYS A 39 -3.78 -27.66 -1.93
C CYS A 39 -2.43 -28.42 -2.05
N ASN A 40 -2.19 -29.16 -3.12
CA ASN A 40 -0.90 -29.85 -3.34
C ASN A 40 0.19 -28.85 -3.76
N GLN A 41 -0.15 -27.88 -4.63
CA GLN A 41 0.74 -26.78 -5.00
C GLN A 41 1.15 -25.97 -3.77
N LEU A 42 0.17 -25.56 -2.95
CA LEU A 42 0.36 -24.84 -1.69
C LEU A 42 1.14 -25.66 -0.66
N ARG A 43 0.95 -27.00 -0.61
CA ARG A 43 1.75 -27.89 0.24
C ARG A 43 3.22 -27.94 -0.20
N GLN A 44 3.46 -27.93 -1.50
CA GLN A 44 4.81 -27.92 -2.07
C GLN A 44 5.50 -26.57 -1.81
N GLU A 45 4.78 -25.46 -2.03
CA GLU A 45 5.25 -24.11 -1.69
C GLU A 45 5.53 -23.97 -0.17
N LEU A 46 4.67 -24.51 0.69
CA LEU A 46 4.91 -24.55 2.14
C LEU A 46 6.16 -25.36 2.50
N MET A 47 6.41 -26.49 1.84
CA MET A 47 7.63 -27.27 2.06
C MET A 47 8.89 -26.54 1.59
N GLU A 48 8.82 -25.84 0.45
CA GLU A 48 9.94 -25.04 -0.06
C GLU A 48 10.25 -23.84 0.84
N LEU A 49 9.22 -23.11 1.29
CA LEU A 49 9.36 -22.04 2.28
C LEU A 49 9.97 -22.55 3.58
N LYS A 50 9.51 -23.71 4.08
CA LYS A 50 10.06 -24.34 5.30
C LYS A 50 11.52 -24.76 5.12
N LYS A 51 11.90 -25.24 3.93
CA LYS A 51 13.28 -25.59 3.59
C LYS A 51 14.17 -24.35 3.50
N MET A 52 13.67 -23.24 2.96
CA MET A 52 14.41 -21.97 2.93
C MET A 52 14.58 -21.38 4.33
N LEU A 53 13.55 -21.44 5.17
CA LEU A 53 13.61 -20.99 6.56
C LEU A 53 14.61 -21.80 7.38
N GLY A 54 14.64 -23.13 7.19
CA GLY A 54 15.59 -24.02 7.84
C GLY A 54 17.05 -23.78 7.44
N LYS A 55 17.31 -23.31 6.22
CA LYS A 55 18.64 -22.89 5.76
C LYS A 55 19.06 -21.52 6.31
N SER A 56 18.09 -20.64 6.57
CA SER A 56 18.34 -19.33 7.19
C SER A 56 18.64 -19.43 8.69
N ALA A 57 18.41 -20.59 9.32
CA ALA A 57 18.63 -20.82 10.74
C ALA A 57 20.10 -21.12 11.13
N GLU A 58 21.01 -21.21 10.15
CA GLU A 58 22.45 -21.42 10.40
C GLU A 58 23.20 -20.11 10.67
N GLN A 59 22.58 -18.96 10.42
CA GLN A 59 23.13 -17.67 10.82
C GLN A 59 22.68 -17.38 12.26
N PRO A 60 23.62 -17.19 13.23
CA PRO A 60 23.23 -16.83 14.58
C PRO A 60 22.38 -15.56 14.54
N PRO A 61 21.32 -15.46 15.36
CA PRO A 61 20.47 -14.28 15.36
C PRO A 61 21.37 -13.06 15.57
N PRO A 62 21.23 -12.02 14.73
CA PRO A 62 22.00 -10.80 14.91
C PRO A 62 21.78 -10.33 16.35
N PRO A 63 22.85 -9.98 17.10
CA PRO A 63 22.73 -9.62 18.51
C PRO A 63 21.65 -8.55 18.67
N LEU A 64 20.82 -8.63 19.72
CA LEU A 64 19.65 -7.76 19.91
C LEU A 64 19.95 -6.27 19.62
N ASP A 65 21.18 -5.86 19.93
CA ASP A 65 21.73 -4.53 19.71
C ASP A 65 21.78 -4.09 18.23
N THR A 66 22.07 -5.03 17.32
CA THR A 66 22.05 -4.77 15.86
C THR A 66 20.63 -4.60 15.32
N TYR A 67 19.64 -5.32 15.85
CA TYR A 67 18.24 -5.13 15.45
C TYR A 67 17.71 -3.75 15.91
N SER A 68 18.03 -3.34 17.14
CA SER A 68 17.71 -2.00 17.63
C SER A 68 18.42 -0.91 16.83
N ALA A 69 19.71 -1.09 16.50
CA ALA A 69 20.46 -0.14 15.70
C ALA A 69 19.88 0.02 14.29
N VAL A 70 19.50 -1.08 13.63
CA VAL A 70 18.85 -1.04 12.31
C VAL A 70 17.49 -0.36 12.39
N LYS A 71 16.69 -0.64 13.42
CA LYS A 71 15.39 0.00 13.61
C LYS A 71 15.52 1.51 13.85
N MET A 72 16.51 1.94 14.63
CA MET A 72 16.83 3.35 14.82
C MET A 72 17.28 4.00 13.52
N ALA A 73 18.19 3.37 12.77
CA ALA A 73 18.66 3.90 11.50
C ALA A 73 17.53 4.07 10.46
N ILE A 74 16.56 3.15 10.43
CA ILE A 74 15.37 3.26 9.57
C ILE A 74 14.49 4.43 10.01
N ASN A 75 14.24 4.57 11.32
CA ASN A 75 13.46 5.70 11.86
C ASN A 75 14.15 7.04 11.63
N ASP A 76 15.47 7.10 11.81
CA ASP A 76 16.27 8.30 11.58
C ASP A 76 16.24 8.66 10.08
N ALA A 77 16.44 7.69 9.19
CA ALA A 77 16.35 7.90 7.74
C ALA A 77 14.96 8.43 7.33
N ALA A 78 13.89 7.87 7.92
CA ALA A 78 12.53 8.36 7.70
C ALA A 78 12.38 9.80 8.20
N ALA A 79 12.85 10.12 9.41
CA ALA A 79 12.80 11.45 10.00
C ALA A 79 13.61 12.48 9.20
N TYR A 80 14.81 12.12 8.71
CA TYR A 80 15.60 12.98 7.82
C TYR A 80 14.90 13.22 6.49
N SER A 81 14.23 12.21 5.93
CA SER A 81 13.47 12.37 4.68
C SER A 81 12.30 13.34 4.85
N GLU A 82 11.54 13.22 5.94
CA GLU A 82 10.43 14.13 6.25
C GLU A 82 10.92 15.53 6.59
N LYS A 83 12.05 15.66 7.30
CA LYS A 83 12.69 16.94 7.59
C LYS A 83 13.22 17.62 6.32
N ALA A 84 13.78 16.86 5.38
CA ALA A 84 14.23 17.37 4.09
C ALA A 84 13.05 17.80 3.19
N LYS A 85 11.97 17.01 3.15
CA LYS A 85 10.72 17.40 2.47
C LYS A 85 10.10 18.64 3.09
N SER A 86 10.10 18.75 4.42
CA SER A 86 9.56 19.91 5.14
C SER A 86 10.41 21.15 4.93
N ARG A 87 11.75 21.04 4.96
CA ARG A 87 12.66 22.13 4.63
C ARG A 87 12.50 22.60 3.18
N LYS A 88 12.42 21.67 2.23
CA LYS A 88 12.14 22.02 0.82
C LYS A 88 10.80 22.72 0.65
N ARG A 89 9.78 22.30 1.41
CA ARG A 89 8.50 23.03 1.47
C ARG A 89 8.74 24.44 1.99
N GLU A 90 9.35 24.63 3.16
CA GLU A 90 9.62 25.96 3.72
C GLU A 90 10.41 26.89 2.78
N GLU A 91 11.46 26.40 2.12
CA GLU A 91 12.25 27.17 1.13
C GLU A 91 11.43 27.65 -0.07
N LYS A 92 10.44 26.88 -0.51
CA LYS A 92 9.55 27.27 -1.63
C LYS A 92 8.72 28.51 -1.29
N TRP A 93 8.45 28.79 -0.01
CA TRP A 93 7.52 29.83 0.44
C TRP A 93 8.19 31.01 1.12
N VAL A 94 9.27 30.77 1.86
CA VAL A 94 9.98 31.80 2.62
C VAL A 94 11.14 32.32 1.77
N GLY A 95 11.02 33.55 1.28
CA GLY A 95 12.09 34.21 0.50
C GLY A 95 12.03 33.98 -1.00
N ARG A 96 10.87 33.60 -1.56
CA ARG A 96 10.69 33.53 -3.01
C ARG A 96 10.81 34.94 -3.62
N PRO A 97 11.76 35.16 -4.56
CA PRO A 97 11.98 36.47 -5.12
C PRO A 97 10.72 36.98 -5.85
N GLU A 98 10.54 38.30 -5.86
CA GLU A 98 9.55 38.95 -6.71
C GLU A 98 9.92 38.75 -8.19
N GLU A 99 8.90 38.57 -9.04
CA GLU A 99 9.09 38.52 -10.48
C GLU A 99 9.24 39.95 -11.03
N SER A 100 9.57 40.07 -12.32
CA SER A 100 9.80 41.38 -12.96
C SER A 100 8.62 42.34 -12.92
N THR A 101 7.38 41.84 -12.73
CA THR A 101 6.20 42.67 -12.55
C THR A 101 5.32 42.17 -11.39
N PRO A 102 4.49 43.06 -10.80
CA PRO A 102 3.55 42.69 -9.74
C PRO A 102 2.55 41.62 -10.15
N GLU A 103 2.05 41.66 -11.38
CA GLU A 103 1.06 40.69 -11.89
C GLU A 103 1.66 39.29 -12.04
N LEU A 104 2.91 39.21 -12.52
CA LEU A 104 3.63 37.95 -12.63
C LEU A 104 3.94 37.37 -11.24
N THR A 105 4.31 38.24 -10.31
CA THR A 105 4.54 37.87 -8.90
C THR A 105 3.28 37.27 -8.29
N LEU A 106 2.14 37.95 -8.42
CA LEU A 106 0.83 37.46 -7.93
C LEU A 106 0.43 36.13 -8.57
N ALA A 107 0.62 35.97 -9.88
CA ALA A 107 0.32 34.71 -10.57
C ALA A 107 1.22 33.57 -10.10
N SER A 108 2.51 33.86 -9.87
CA SER A 108 3.50 32.92 -9.36
C SER A 108 3.15 32.45 -7.94
N ASP A 109 2.75 33.38 -7.08
CA ASP A 109 2.33 33.09 -5.71
C ASP A 109 1.03 32.30 -5.66
N GLN A 110 0.06 32.67 -6.49
CA GLN A 110 -1.21 31.96 -6.61
C GLN A 110 -1.00 30.52 -7.06
N LYS A 111 -0.20 30.29 -8.10
CA LYS A 111 0.17 28.96 -8.58
C LYS A 111 0.84 28.14 -7.46
N ALA A 112 1.70 28.78 -6.69
CA ALA A 112 2.35 28.12 -5.60
C ALA A 112 1.31 27.70 -4.53
N ILE A 113 0.40 28.57 -4.10
CA ILE A 113 -0.67 28.22 -3.14
C ILE A 113 -1.52 27.03 -3.63
N GLU A 114 -1.80 26.96 -4.93
CA GLU A 114 -2.51 25.82 -5.55
C GLU A 114 -1.71 24.51 -5.47
N GLU A 115 -0.41 24.55 -5.79
CA GLU A 115 0.48 23.40 -5.64
C GLU A 115 0.55 22.91 -4.18
N LEU A 116 0.51 23.81 -3.19
CA LEU A 116 0.46 23.45 -1.78
C LEU A 116 -0.84 22.72 -1.42
N CYS A 117 -1.98 23.23 -1.89
CA CYS A 117 -3.28 22.57 -1.64
C CYS A 117 -3.31 21.16 -2.24
N ALA A 118 -2.71 20.98 -3.42
CA ALA A 118 -2.57 19.67 -4.06
C ALA A 118 -1.61 18.73 -3.29
N GLU A 119 -0.46 19.23 -2.83
CA GLU A 119 0.51 18.44 -2.05
C GLU A 119 -0.06 17.99 -0.69
N LEU A 120 -0.84 18.84 -0.03
CA LEU A 120 -1.46 18.52 1.27
C LEU A 120 -2.67 17.59 1.13
N ASN A 121 -3.27 17.50 -0.06
CA ASN A 121 -4.45 16.69 -0.36
C ASN A 121 -5.59 16.88 0.65
N ASP A 122 -5.75 18.11 1.16
CA ASP A 122 -6.80 18.49 2.09
C ASP A 122 -7.95 19.18 1.34
N GLY A 123 -9.11 18.52 1.34
CA GLY A 123 -10.31 19.01 0.67
C GLY A 123 -10.85 20.32 1.25
N SER A 124 -10.63 20.57 2.55
CA SER A 124 -11.07 21.80 3.20
C SER A 124 -10.22 22.99 2.78
N LEU A 125 -8.90 22.79 2.68
CA LEU A 125 -7.95 23.80 2.20
C LEU A 125 -8.18 24.13 0.72
N SER A 126 -8.36 23.10 -0.11
CA SER A 126 -8.67 23.27 -1.53
C SER A 126 -9.98 24.04 -1.73
N GLN A 127 -11.04 23.69 -0.98
CA GLN A 127 -12.31 24.41 -1.04
C GLN A 127 -12.19 25.86 -0.55
N ALA A 128 -11.45 26.11 0.54
CA ALA A 128 -11.22 27.46 1.04
C ALA A 128 -10.45 28.34 0.04
N LEU A 129 -9.55 27.75 -0.75
CA LEU A 129 -8.87 28.44 -1.85
C LEU A 129 -9.85 28.81 -2.96
N THR A 130 -10.66 27.85 -3.43
CA THR A 130 -11.67 28.08 -4.49
C THR A 130 -12.74 29.08 -4.07
N ASP A 131 -13.14 29.07 -2.80
CA ASP A 131 -14.09 30.01 -2.21
C ASP A 131 -13.50 31.43 -2.03
N GLY A 132 -12.21 31.65 -2.33
CA GLY A 132 -11.52 32.92 -2.13
C GLY A 132 -11.34 33.31 -0.66
N LYS A 133 -11.43 32.35 0.27
CA LYS A 133 -11.27 32.58 1.71
C LYS A 133 -9.80 32.65 2.13
N ILE A 134 -8.90 32.07 1.34
CA ILE A 134 -7.47 32.17 1.54
C ILE A 134 -6.99 33.50 0.94
N ARG A 135 -6.60 34.44 1.81
CA ARG A 135 -5.94 35.69 1.42
C ARG A 135 -4.45 35.57 1.65
N TYR A 136 -3.67 35.88 0.62
CA TYR A 136 -2.23 35.93 0.68
C TYR A 136 -1.74 37.38 0.62
N HIS A 137 -0.73 37.69 1.41
CA HIS A 137 -0.05 38.98 1.41
C HIS A 137 1.46 38.75 1.45
N ARG A 138 2.20 39.37 0.53
CA ARG A 138 3.66 39.45 0.63
C ARG A 138 4.05 40.32 1.81
N HIS A 139 5.01 39.85 2.60
CA HIS A 139 5.71 40.73 3.52
C HIS A 139 6.65 41.61 2.70
N PRO A 140 6.65 42.94 2.92
CA PRO A 140 7.54 43.84 2.20
C PRO A 140 9.00 43.47 2.49
N GLU A 141 9.81 43.35 1.45
CA GLU A 141 11.25 43.04 1.57
C GLU A 141 11.98 44.11 2.40
N VAL A 142 11.56 45.37 2.27
CA VAL A 142 12.01 46.47 3.11
C VAL A 142 11.12 46.52 4.35
N LYS A 143 11.64 46.03 5.48
CA LYS A 143 11.03 46.32 6.78
C LYS A 143 11.06 47.84 6.96
N ALA A 144 9.93 48.50 6.76
CA ALA A 144 9.80 49.92 7.08
C ALA A 144 10.33 50.13 8.50
N ASP A 145 11.29 51.03 8.65
CA ASP A 145 11.89 51.37 9.94
C ASP A 145 10.76 51.50 10.96
N ARG A 146 10.86 50.74 12.06
CA ARG A 146 9.86 50.67 13.15
C ARG A 146 9.69 52.02 13.89
N LYS A 147 10.19 53.12 13.32
CA LYS A 147 10.25 54.50 13.82
C LYS A 147 9.30 55.49 13.15
N LYS A 148 8.35 55.06 12.30
CA LYS A 148 7.29 55.96 11.79
C LYS A 148 5.87 55.49 12.08
N ARG A 149 5.62 55.05 13.32
CA ARG A 149 4.26 54.92 13.85
C ARG A 149 4.04 55.92 14.99
N ILE A 150 4.21 57.20 14.67
CA ILE A 150 3.59 58.33 15.38
C ILE A 150 3.27 59.37 14.31
N LEU A 151 2.03 59.35 13.81
CA LEU A 151 1.07 60.46 13.92
C LEU A 151 -0.28 59.98 13.36
#